data_AF-A0A2S6M9X2-F1
#
_entry.id   AF-A0A2S6M9X2-F1
#
_cell.length_a   1.000
_cell.length_b   1.000
_cell.length_c   1.000
_cell.angle_alpha   90.00
_cell.angle_beta   90.00
_cell.angle_gamma   90.00
#
_symmetry.space_group_name_H-M   'P 1'
#
loop_
_entity.id
_entity.type
_entity.pdbx_description
1 polymer ?
#
loop_
_entity_poly.entity_id
_entity_poly.type
_entity_poly.pdbx_seq_one_letter_code
_entity_poly.pdbx_strand_id
1 'polypeptide(L)'
;MQVLVRDNNVDQALKALKKKMQREGIFREMKLRGHYEKPSEKKAREKAEAVRRARKLARKKLQREGLLPMKPKPVFGAGPGGDRGGRGGPGAGPRGPR
;
A
#
# COMPACT_ATOMS: atom_id res chain seq x y z
N MET A 1 5.15 -4.15 21.02
CA MET A 1 4.99 -2.90 20.26
C MET A 1 4.26 -1.86 21.14
N GLN A 2 4.90 -0.73 21.45
CA GLN A 2 4.32 0.31 22.33
C GLN A 2 4.15 1.63 21.55
N VAL A 3 3.06 2.36 21.82
CA VAL A 3 2.79 3.69 21.27
C VAL A 3 2.46 4.62 22.44
N LEU A 4 3.23 5.70 22.58
CA LEU A 4 2.95 6.76 23.55
C LEU A 4 1.90 7.69 22.94
N VAL A 5 0.80 7.88 23.66
CA VAL A 5 -0.23 8.86 23.30
C VAL A 5 0.17 10.19 23.91
N ARG A 6 0.20 11.25 23.09
CA ARG A 6 0.44 12.62 23.55
C ARG A 6 -0.83 13.44 23.30
N ASP A 7 -1.10 14.37 24.20
CA ASP A 7 -2.17 15.39 24.06
C ASP A 7 -3.57 14.79 23.80
N ASN A 8 -3.93 13.71 24.51
CA ASN A 8 -5.20 12.98 24.38
C ASN A 8 -5.56 12.52 22.96
N ASN A 9 -4.60 12.46 22.05
CA ASN A 9 -4.83 12.14 20.65
C ASN A 9 -4.82 10.62 20.39
N VAL A 10 -5.88 9.96 20.86
CA VAL A 10 -6.03 8.50 20.85
C VAL A 10 -6.14 7.96 19.42
N ASP A 11 -6.88 8.64 18.53
CA ASP A 11 -7.10 8.16 17.16
C ASP A 11 -5.82 8.13 16.32
N GLN A 12 -4.95 9.12 16.50
CA GLN A 12 -3.66 9.11 15.82
C GLN A 12 -2.73 8.02 16.37
N ALA A 13 -2.75 7.78 17.68
CA ALA A 13 -2.00 6.70 18.29
C ALA A 13 -2.47 5.32 17.78
N LEU A 14 -3.79 5.11 17.66
CA LEU A 14 -4.35 3.88 17.08
C LEU A 14 -3.97 3.71 15.61
N LYS A 15 -4.00 4.80 14.83
CA LYS A 15 -3.57 4.78 13.42
C LYS A 15 -2.08 4.49 13.29
N ALA A 16 -1.25 5.05 14.17
CA ALA A 16 0.18 4.77 14.22
C ALA A 16 0.44 3.31 14.61
N LEU A 17 -0.25 2.80 15.62
CA LEU A 17 -0.17 1.41 16.07
C LEU A 17 -0.55 0.45 14.93
N LYS A 18 -1.69 0.65 14.27
CA LYS A 18 -2.09 -0.17 13.11
C LYS A 18 -1.02 -0.15 12.02
N LYS A 19 -0.42 1.01 11.74
CA LYS A 19 0.65 1.14 10.75
C LYS A 19 1.93 0.41 11.15
N LYS A 20 2.42 0.47 12.40
CA LYS A 20 3.64 -0.30 12.74
C LYS A 20 3.35 -1.81 12.82
N MET A 21 2.16 -2.25 13.25
CA MET A 21 1.77 -3.67 13.21
C MET A 21 1.71 -4.23 11.78
N GLN A 22 1.25 -3.41 10.82
CA GLN A 22 1.29 -3.77 9.40
C GLN A 22 2.72 -3.85 8.85
N ARG A 23 3.63 -2.96 9.29
CA ARG A 23 5.05 -2.99 8.90
C ARG A 23 5.79 -4.20 9.45
N GLU A 24 5.52 -4.52 10.71
CA GLU A 24 6.03 -5.74 11.37
C GLU A 24 5.42 -7.00 10.76
N GLY A 25 4.34 -6.88 9.97
CA GLY A 25 3.73 -7.99 9.27
C GLY A 25 2.92 -8.91 10.17
N ILE A 26 2.66 -8.51 11.42
CA ILE A 26 1.96 -9.33 12.43
C ILE A 26 0.59 -9.77 11.92
N PHE A 27 -0.19 -8.88 11.29
CA PHE A 27 -1.48 -9.26 10.71
C PHE A 27 -1.36 -10.29 9.58
N ARG A 28 -0.26 -10.27 8.84
CA ARG A 28 0.01 -11.26 7.81
C ARG A 28 0.39 -12.59 8.44
N GLU A 29 1.16 -12.58 9.51
CA GLU A 29 1.50 -13.79 10.27
C GLU A 29 0.30 -14.40 10.97
N MET A 30 -0.56 -13.58 11.59
CA MET A 30 -1.81 -14.04 12.21
C MET A 30 -2.70 -14.74 11.17
N LYS A 31 -2.84 -14.17 9.97
CA LYS A 31 -3.62 -14.80 8.89
C LYS A 31 -2.99 -16.10 8.38
N LEU A 32 -1.66 -16.16 8.29
CA LEU A 32 -0.94 -17.35 7.81
C LEU A 32 -0.89 -18.48 8.85
N ARG A 33 -0.98 -18.16 10.15
CA ARG A 33 -0.94 -19.13 11.26
C ARG A 33 -2.32 -19.58 11.75
N GLY A 34 -3.41 -19.08 11.15
CA GLY A 34 -4.77 -19.42 11.57
C GLY A 34 -5.17 -20.87 11.29
N HIS A 35 -4.47 -21.56 10.38
CA HIS A 35 -4.72 -22.96 10.05
C HIS A 35 -3.40 -23.73 10.00
N TYR A 36 -3.45 -25.02 10.36
CA TYR A 36 -2.28 -25.89 10.24
C TYR A 36 -1.92 -26.04 8.75
N GLU A 37 -0.74 -25.54 8.39
CA GLU A 37 -0.18 -25.72 7.07
C GLU A 37 0.79 -26.89 7.08
N LYS A 38 0.67 -27.76 6.08
CA LYS A 38 1.53 -28.93 5.98
C LYS A 38 2.99 -28.49 5.84
N PRO A 39 3.96 -29.13 6.53
CA PRO A 39 5.37 -28.71 6.51
C PRO A 39 5.98 -28.63 5.09
N SER A 40 5.51 -29.43 4.15
CA SER A 40 5.92 -29.39 2.74
C SER A 40 5.49 -28.10 2.03
N GLU A 41 4.29 -27.61 2.31
CA GLU A 41 3.72 -26.40 1.70
C GLU A 41 4.38 -25.15 2.26
N LYS A 42 4.62 -25.14 3.58
CA LYS A 42 5.40 -24.10 4.25
C LYS A 42 6.79 -23.93 3.63
N LYS A 43 7.51 -25.04 3.42
CA LYS A 43 8.85 -25.04 2.77
C LYS A 43 8.79 -24.52 1.33
N ALA A 44 7.77 -24.90 0.56
CA ALA A 44 7.61 -24.42 -0.82
C ALA A 44 7.35 -22.92 -0.88
N ARG A 45 6.48 -22.39 0.00
CA ARG A 45 6.17 -20.96 0.09
C ARG A 45 7.38 -20.14 0.53
N GLU A 46 8.12 -20.60 1.54
CA GLU A 46 9.34 -19.93 2.01
C GLU A 46 10.39 -19.82 0.91
N LYS A 47 10.63 -20.90 0.16
CA LYS A 47 11.53 -20.90 -1.01
C LYS A 47 11.06 -19.91 -2.09
N ALA A 48 9.77 -19.93 -2.43
CA ALA A 48 9.21 -19.02 -3.42
C ALA A 48 9.28 -17.54 -2.97
N GLU A 49 9.02 -17.26 -1.69
CA GLU A 49 9.15 -15.91 -1.13
C GLU A 49 10.59 -15.42 -1.11
N ALA A 50 11.55 -16.28 -0.77
CA ALA A 50 12.98 -15.94 -0.77
C ALA A 50 13.45 -15.59 -2.18
N VAL A 51 13.10 -16.40 -3.19
CA VAL A 51 13.42 -16.12 -4.59
C VAL A 51 12.78 -14.81 -5.05
N ARG A 52 11.52 -14.55 -4.69
CA ARG A 52 10.84 -13.29 -5.03
C ARG A 52 11.51 -12.08 -4.37
N ARG A 53 11.93 -12.19 -3.11
CA ARG A 53 12.66 -11.13 -2.39
C ARG A 53 14.02 -10.88 -3.04
N ALA A 54 14.79 -11.93 -3.34
CA ALA A 54 16.11 -11.82 -3.99
C ALA A 54 16.01 -11.13 -5.36
N ARG A 55 15.06 -11.55 -6.21
CA ARG A 55 14.79 -10.91 -7.51
C ARG A 55 14.42 -9.44 -7.38
N LYS A 56 13.62 -9.09 -6.37
CA LYS A 56 13.23 -7.70 -6.10
C LYS A 56 14.42 -6.86 -5.63
N LEU A 57 15.29 -7.40 -4.79
CA LEU A 57 16.51 -6.73 -4.34
C LEU A 57 17.49 -6.50 -5.48
N ALA A 58 17.73 -7.53 -6.31
CA ALA A 58 18.57 -7.42 -7.50
C ALA A 58 18.04 -6.37 -8.48
N ARG A 59 16.73 -6.38 -8.77
CA ARG A 59 16.10 -5.36 -9.63
C ARG A 59 16.27 -3.94 -9.07
N LYS A 60 16.12 -3.76 -7.76
CA LYS A 60 16.32 -2.45 -7.12
C LYS A 60 17.77 -2.00 -7.17
N LYS A 61 18.73 -2.92 -7.03
CA LYS A 61 20.17 -2.63 -7.14
C LYS A 61 20.51 -2.18 -8.56
N LEU A 62 20.06 -2.92 -9.58
CA LEU A 62 20.27 -2.59 -10.99
C LEU A 62 19.61 -1.26 -11.40
N GLN A 63 18.45 -0.92 -10.82
CA GLN A 63 17.83 0.40 -11.02
C GLN A 63 18.61 1.54 -10.35
N ARG A 64 19.23 1.28 -9.20
CA ARG A 64 20.07 2.26 -8.51
C ARG A 64 21.39 2.50 -9.25
N GLU A 65 21.93 1.47 -9.87
CA GLU A 65 23.13 1.50 -10.70
C GLU A 65 22.86 1.98 -12.14
N GLY A 66 21.63 2.43 -12.45
CA GLY A 66 21.30 3.09 -13.72
C GLY A 66 21.19 2.18 -14.94
N LEU A 67 21.39 0.86 -14.77
CA LEU A 67 21.44 -0.10 -15.88
C LEU A 67 20.04 -0.50 -16.41
N LEU A 68 18.97 -0.12 -15.72
CA LEU A 68 17.59 -0.39 -16.14
C LEU A 68 16.76 0.89 -16.18
N PRO A 69 15.98 1.15 -17.24
CA PRO A 69 15.06 2.26 -17.28
C PRO A 69 14.01 2.12 -16.17
N MET A 70 13.97 3.08 -15.26
CA MET A 70 12.94 3.15 -14.23
C MET A 70 11.63 3.55 -14.92
N LYS A 71 10.66 2.63 -15.03
CA LYS A 71 9.28 3.04 -15.32
C LYS A 71 8.87 4.09 -14.28
N PRO A 72 8.34 5.26 -14.70
CA PRO A 72 7.97 6.32 -13.77
C PRO A 72 7.03 5.73 -12.72
N LYS A 73 7.33 6.00 -11.43
CA LYS A 73 6.45 5.58 -10.34
C LYS A 73 5.09 6.21 -10.61
N PRO A 74 3.98 5.44 -10.66
CA PRO A 74 2.67 6.04 -10.80
C PRO A 74 2.47 6.95 -9.58
N VAL A 75 2.46 8.25 -9.84
CA VAL A 75 1.97 9.22 -8.88
C VAL A 75 0.50 8.87 -8.66
N PHE A 76 0.15 8.52 -7.43
CA PHE A 76 -1.26 8.26 -7.09
C PHE A 76 -1.99 9.59 -7.34
N GLY A 77 -2.76 9.64 -8.44
CA GLY A 77 -3.51 10.84 -8.85
C GLY A 77 -3.23 11.39 -10.25
N ALA A 78 -2.18 10.98 -10.96
CA ALA A 78 -1.99 11.39 -12.36
C ALA A 78 -1.75 10.15 -13.24
N GLY A 79 -2.84 9.66 -13.82
CA GLY A 79 -2.80 8.71 -14.94
C GLY A 79 -2.84 9.47 -16.28
N PRO A 80 -2.13 9.00 -17.31
CA PRO A 80 -2.32 9.50 -18.67
C PRO A 80 -3.61 8.88 -19.21
N GLY A 81 -4.66 9.70 -19.40
CA GLY A 81 -5.97 9.23 -19.85
C GLY A 81 -7.14 9.99 -19.24
N GLY A 82 -7.04 11.32 -19.17
CA GLY A 82 -8.15 12.21 -18.81
C GLY A 82 -9.19 12.33 -19.92
N ASP A 83 -9.61 11.20 -20.50
CA ASP A 83 -10.79 11.14 -21.36
C ASP A 83 -12.02 11.01 -20.46
N ARG A 84 -12.43 12.15 -19.89
CA ARG A 84 -13.80 12.34 -19.42
C ARG A 84 -14.38 13.54 -20.15
N GLY A 85 -14.59 13.32 -21.45
CA GLY A 85 -15.56 14.09 -22.21
C GLY A 85 -16.94 14.01 -21.54
N GLY A 86 -17.57 15.18 -21.43
CA GLY A 86 -19.01 15.38 -21.61
C GLY A 86 -19.97 14.70 -20.64
N ARG A 87 -20.27 15.36 -19.52
CA ARG A 87 -21.67 15.51 -19.09
C ARG A 87 -21.92 16.96 -18.71
N GLY A 88 -22.81 17.58 -19.48
CA GLY A 88 -23.13 18.99 -19.44
C GLY A 88 -23.76 19.44 -18.13
N GLY A 89 -23.52 20.70 -17.81
CA GLY A 89 -24.33 21.42 -16.83
C GLY A 89 -25.71 21.76 -17.38
N PRO A 90 -26.61 22.17 -16.50
CA PRO A 90 -27.57 23.21 -16.81
C PRO A 90 -27.36 24.38 -15.85
N GLY A 91 -26.98 25.53 -16.39
CA GLY A 91 -27.22 26.80 -15.73
C GLY A 91 -28.67 27.23 -15.98
N ALA A 92 -29.41 27.60 -14.94
CA ALA A 92 -30.62 28.41 -15.04
C ALA A 92 -30.96 29.11 -13.69
N GLY A 93 -30.48 30.36 -13.55
CA GLY A 93 -31.25 31.48 -12.95
C GLY A 93 -31.29 31.67 -11.42
N PRO A 94 -31.26 32.92 -10.92
CA PRO A 94 -31.24 33.24 -9.49
C PRO A 94 -32.66 33.28 -8.90
N ARG A 95 -32.83 32.91 -7.62
CA ARG A 95 -34.04 33.21 -6.84
C ARG A 95 -33.67 34.11 -5.66
N GLY A 96 -34.25 35.31 -5.65
CA GLY A 96 -34.05 36.36 -4.64
C GLY A 96 -34.66 36.05 -3.26
N PRO A 97 -34.60 37.01 -2.32
CA PRO A 97 -34.75 36.74 -0.89
C PRO A 97 -36.21 36.72 -0.42
N ARG A 98 -36.44 36.01 0.67
CA ARG A 98 -37.55 36.25 1.62
C ARG A 98 -36.98 36.22 3.03
#